data_AF-E9HZK0-F1
#
_entry.id   AF-E9HZK0-F1
#
_cell.length_a   1.000
_cell.length_b   1.000
_cell.length_c   1.000
_cell.angle_alpha   90.00
_cell.angle_beta   90.00
_cell.angle_gamma   90.00
#
_symmetry.space_group_name_H-M   'P 1'
#
loop_
_entity.id
_entity.type
_entity.pdbx_description
1 polymer ?
#
loop_
_entity_poly.entity_id
_entity_poly.type
_entity_poly.pdbx_seq_one_letter_code
_entity_poly.pdbx_strand_id
1 'polypeptide(L)'
;MPFHRRLLCSCETLETLQPHHFIDEEGNIITKDVCLPCFVPLKCCDVNCLGSMSLTPNLTESIVVVTEQGRFLLKGTNFVCDSCHTVRKATIDDYIFSGFFPASLSEKVTYLFSEEALLLGYHISHKCPGSSNNMYARTLEDVSKEYGRNEPINVPLFTTAEREWETCRHYIDQEVLKRDKTHCPSCGTKPLIRSSDAIIKLRRLASAGRVRKPQNERVYALVTC
;
A
#
# COMPACT_ATOMS: atom_id res chain seq x y z
N MET A 1 -10.08 6.96 7.77
CA MET A 1 -8.78 7.10 7.07
C MET A 1 -8.84 8.35 6.18
N PRO A 2 -7.81 9.23 6.16
CA PRO A 2 -7.83 10.54 5.50
C PRO A 2 -7.66 10.49 3.97
N PHE A 3 -7.65 9.29 3.38
CA PHE A 3 -7.34 9.07 1.96
C PHE A 3 -8.56 9.09 1.04
N HIS A 4 -9.76 9.34 1.58
CA HIS A 4 -10.98 9.36 0.79
C HIS A 4 -11.13 10.71 0.07
N ARG A 5 -11.68 10.66 -1.15
CA ARG A 5 -12.09 11.86 -1.85
C ARG A 5 -13.23 12.53 -1.07
N ARG A 6 -13.04 13.81 -0.75
CA ARG A 6 -14.06 14.64 -0.13
C ARG A 6 -14.46 15.75 -1.07
N LEU A 7 -15.76 15.92 -1.24
CA LEU A 7 -16.34 16.95 -2.08
C LEU A 7 -17.23 17.81 -1.21
N LEU A 8 -17.05 19.13 -1.31
CA LEU A 8 -18.01 20.09 -0.79
C LEU A 8 -18.98 20.43 -1.92
N CYS A 9 -20.25 20.09 -1.72
CA CYS A 9 -21.31 20.42 -2.65
C CYS A 9 -22.05 21.65 -2.11
N SER A 10 -21.99 22.75 -2.84
CA SER A 10 -22.85 23.90 -2.66
C SER A 10 -23.92 23.93 -3.75
N CYS A 11 -24.88 24.86 -3.66
CA CYS A 11 -25.94 25.00 -4.67
C CYS A 11 -25.38 25.29 -6.08
N GLU A 12 -24.17 25.83 -6.19
CA GLU A 12 -23.59 26.30 -7.46
C GLU A 12 -22.23 25.66 -7.78
N THR A 13 -21.55 25.06 -6.80
CA THR A 13 -20.18 24.55 -6.97
C THR A 13 -19.98 23.17 -6.37
N LEU A 14 -19.08 22.41 -6.99
CA LEU A 14 -18.57 21.17 -6.46
C LEU A 14 -17.06 21.33 -6.29
N GLU A 15 -16.61 21.52 -5.06
CA GLU A 15 -15.20 21.75 -4.74
C GLU A 15 -14.57 20.49 -4.14
N THR A 16 -13.33 20.18 -4.52
CA THR A 16 -12.58 19.05 -3.94
C THR A 16 -11.85 19.51 -2.68
N LEU A 17 -12.19 18.91 -1.54
CA LEU A 17 -11.55 19.20 -0.26
C LEU A 17 -10.22 18.45 -0.13
N GLN A 18 -9.18 19.19 0.23
CA GLN A 18 -7.87 18.62 0.53
C GLN A 18 -7.90 17.82 1.83
N PRO A 19 -6.92 16.93 2.10
CA PRO A 19 -6.89 16.11 3.30
C PRO A 19 -6.90 16.91 4.62
N HIS A 20 -6.37 18.13 4.59
CA HIS A 20 -6.34 19.04 5.74
C HIS A 20 -7.55 19.98 5.80
N HIS A 21 -8.44 19.99 4.81
CA HIS A 21 -9.66 20.80 4.82
C HIS A 21 -10.80 20.09 5.58
N PHE A 22 -11.44 20.80 6.50
CA PHE A 22 -12.61 20.37 7.27
C PHE A 22 -13.66 21.48 7.24
N ILE A 23 -14.89 21.16 7.63
CA ILE A 23 -15.99 22.11 7.69
C ILE A 23 -16.29 22.39 9.17
N ASP A 24 -16.41 23.67 9.55
CA ASP A 24 -16.83 24.09 10.89
C ASP A 24 -18.36 24.08 11.04
N GLU A 25 -18.87 24.51 12.20
CA GLU A 25 -20.32 24.53 12.47
C GLU A 25 -21.05 25.54 11.59
N GLU A 26 -20.34 26.57 11.14
CA GLU A 26 -20.81 27.65 10.29
C GLU A 26 -20.75 27.32 8.79
N GLY A 27 -20.17 26.17 8.41
CA GLY A 27 -20.06 25.73 7.02
C GLY A 27 -18.82 26.26 6.29
N ASN A 28 -17.88 26.91 6.97
CA ASN A 28 -16.63 27.39 6.39
C ASN A 28 -15.59 26.28 6.31
N ILE A 29 -14.73 26.37 5.29
CA ILE A 29 -13.57 25.49 5.17
C ILE A 29 -12.48 25.96 6.13
N ILE A 30 -12.13 25.08 7.08
CA ILE A 30 -11.03 25.26 8.03
C ILE A 30 -9.91 24.25 7.77
N THR A 31 -8.68 24.64 8.07
CA THR A 31 -7.51 23.76 7.94
C THR A 31 -7.18 23.11 9.29
N LYS A 32 -7.04 21.79 9.31
CA LYS A 32 -6.58 21.02 10.48
C LYS A 32 -5.40 20.13 10.10
N ASP A 33 -4.46 19.99 11.04
CA ASP A 33 -3.39 19.02 10.93
C ASP A 33 -3.93 17.60 11.06
N VAL A 34 -3.63 16.77 10.06
CA VAL A 34 -4.07 15.38 10.02
C VAL A 34 -2.85 14.48 10.11
N CYS A 35 -2.83 13.62 11.13
CA CYS A 35 -1.79 12.61 11.28
C CYS A 35 -2.01 11.43 10.33
N LEU A 36 -0.92 10.75 9.98
CA LEU A 36 -0.97 9.47 9.28
C LEU A 36 -1.63 8.40 10.18
N PRO A 37 -2.66 7.68 9.71
CA PRO A 37 -3.27 6.62 10.53
C PRO A 37 -2.26 5.55 10.93
N CYS A 38 -2.32 5.15 12.19
CA CYS A 38 -1.57 4.00 12.71
C CYS A 38 -2.49 3.09 13.53
N PHE A 39 -2.12 1.81 13.63
CA PHE A 39 -2.68 0.94 14.67
C PHE A 39 -2.37 1.51 16.04
N VAL A 40 -3.43 1.74 16.81
CA VAL A 40 -3.33 2.34 18.14
C VAL A 40 -2.93 1.25 19.14
N PRO A 41 -1.82 1.42 19.89
CA PRO A 41 -1.43 0.48 20.94
C PRO A 41 -2.53 0.31 21.98
N LEU A 42 -2.80 -0.94 22.38
CA LEU A 42 -3.83 -1.27 23.37
C LEU A 42 -3.47 -0.84 24.80
N LYS A 43 -2.19 -0.55 25.06
CA LYS A 43 -1.67 -0.20 26.39
C LYS A 43 -0.83 1.06 26.31
N CYS A 44 -0.86 1.82 27.39
CA CYS A 44 0.06 2.94 27.57
C CYS A 44 1.51 2.46 27.57
N CYS A 45 2.41 3.36 27.17
CA CYS A 45 3.85 3.15 27.26
C CYS A 45 4.34 3.16 28.71
N ASP A 46 3.60 3.82 29.61
CA ASP A 46 3.83 3.75 31.04
C ASP A 46 3.19 2.47 31.61
N VAL A 47 4.02 1.60 32.18
CA VAL A 47 3.63 0.28 32.72
C VAL A 47 2.63 0.42 33.88
N ASN A 48 2.63 1.55 34.58
CA ASN A 48 1.72 1.82 35.69
C ASN A 48 0.39 2.45 35.24
N CYS A 49 0.25 2.76 33.95
CA CYS A 49 -0.94 3.39 33.39
C CYS A 49 -1.75 2.38 32.57
N LEU A 50 -3.01 2.20 32.97
CA LEU A 50 -4.00 1.38 32.25
C LEU A 50 -4.83 2.20 31.25
N GLY A 51 -4.41 3.44 30.97
CA GLY A 51 -5.11 4.34 30.06
C GLY A 51 -5.04 3.89 28.61
N SER A 52 -6.08 4.24 27.85
CA SER A 52 -6.10 4.12 26.39
C SER A 52 -5.15 5.10 25.73
N MET A 53 -4.82 4.80 24.47
CA MET A 53 -4.02 5.68 23.62
C MET A 53 -4.90 6.27 22.52
N SER A 54 -4.60 7.50 22.12
CA SER A 54 -5.20 8.20 21.00
C SER A 54 -4.12 8.73 20.04
N LEU A 55 -4.52 9.04 18.81
CA LEU A 55 -3.61 9.57 17.78
C LEU A 55 -3.70 11.08 17.74
N THR A 56 -2.55 11.75 17.73
CA THR A 56 -2.45 13.19 17.50
C THR A 56 -1.39 13.51 16.44
N PRO A 57 -1.52 14.62 15.70
CA PRO A 57 -0.52 15.04 14.74
C PRO A 57 0.77 15.51 15.41
N ASN A 58 1.89 14.96 14.94
CA ASN A 58 3.22 15.47 15.22
C ASN A 58 3.51 16.67 14.31
N LEU A 59 3.43 17.88 14.86
CA LEU A 59 3.58 19.12 14.11
C LEU A 59 5.00 19.36 13.58
N THR A 60 6.00 18.66 14.14
CA THR A 60 7.41 18.80 13.74
C THR A 60 7.76 18.01 12.48
N GLU A 61 6.88 17.07 12.07
CA GLU A 61 7.14 16.17 10.96
C GLU A 61 6.01 16.18 9.95
N SER A 62 6.39 16.24 8.67
CA SER A 62 5.47 16.07 7.56
C SER A 62 5.95 14.89 6.72
N ILE A 63 5.03 14.00 6.41
CA ILE A 63 5.27 12.74 5.73
C ILE A 63 4.46 12.75 4.44
N VAL A 64 5.13 12.46 3.33
CA VAL A 64 4.47 12.20 2.06
C VAL A 64 4.00 10.75 2.06
N VAL A 65 2.71 10.54 1.81
CA VAL A 65 2.09 9.22 1.78
C VAL A 65 1.47 9.03 0.40
N VAL A 66 1.85 7.98 -0.31
CA VAL A 66 1.25 7.65 -1.61
C VAL A 66 0.38 6.42 -1.45
N THR A 67 -0.87 6.54 -1.89
CA THR A 67 -1.88 5.46 -1.89
C THR A 67 -2.42 5.24 -3.30
N GLU A 68 -3.33 4.29 -3.49
CA GLU A 68 -4.07 4.12 -4.75
C GLU A 68 -4.90 5.38 -5.12
N GLN A 69 -5.17 6.25 -4.15
CA GLN A 69 -5.82 7.54 -4.34
C GLN A 69 -4.82 8.68 -4.60
N GLY A 70 -3.54 8.39 -4.86
CA GLY A 70 -2.50 9.36 -5.14
C GLY A 70 -1.70 9.82 -3.91
N ARG A 71 -1.04 10.97 -4.03
CA ARG A 71 -0.08 11.56 -3.09
C ARG A 71 -0.75 12.44 -2.06
N PHE A 72 -0.45 12.22 -0.78
CA PHE A 72 -0.95 12.98 0.36
C PHE A 72 0.24 13.57 1.13
N LEU A 73 0.09 14.79 1.64
CA LEU A 73 1.01 15.37 2.62
C LEU A 73 0.29 15.39 3.97
N LEU A 74 0.77 14.60 4.92
CA LEU A 74 0.19 14.45 6.25
C LEU A 74 1.24 14.77 7.32
N LYS A 75 0.80 14.93 8.57
CA LYS A 75 1.71 15.02 9.72
C LYS A 75 2.13 13.64 10.19
N GLY A 76 3.31 13.57 10.82
CA GLY A 76 3.69 12.38 11.58
C GLY A 76 2.70 12.10 12.71
N THR A 77 2.80 10.93 13.32
CA THR A 77 1.81 10.47 14.30
C THR A 77 2.42 10.39 15.69
N ASN A 78 1.71 10.93 16.67
CA ASN A 78 1.99 10.77 18.09
C ASN A 78 0.88 9.91 18.70
N PHE A 79 1.28 8.97 19.55
CA PHE A 79 0.41 8.25 20.45
C PHE A 79 0.38 8.98 21.78
N VAL A 80 -0.80 9.41 22.23
CA VAL A 80 -1.00 10.13 23.48
C VAL A 80 -1.86 9.28 24.40
N CYS A 81 -1.44 9.09 25.64
CA CYS A 81 -2.28 8.43 26.62
C CYS A 81 -3.38 9.37 27.11
N ASP A 82 -4.63 8.89 27.13
CA ASP A 82 -5.77 9.69 27.54
C ASP A 82 -5.82 9.93 29.06
N SER A 83 -5.09 9.14 29.85
CA SER A 83 -5.07 9.22 31.32
C SER A 83 -3.84 9.94 31.88
N CYS A 84 -2.63 9.54 31.47
CA CYS A 84 -1.39 10.13 31.99
C CYS A 84 -0.73 11.15 31.04
N HIS A 85 -1.32 11.36 29.85
CA HIS A 85 -0.83 12.30 28.83
C HIS A 85 0.61 12.05 28.35
N THR A 86 1.17 10.87 28.61
CA THR A 86 2.46 10.47 28.05
C THR A 86 2.36 10.41 26.53
N VAL A 87 3.36 10.97 25.85
CA VAL A 87 3.44 11.03 24.40
C VAL A 87 4.55 10.13 23.89
N ARG A 88 4.22 9.23 22.95
CA ARG A 88 5.19 8.44 22.18
C ARG A 88 5.05 8.78 20.70
N LYS A 89 6.15 9.15 20.06
CA LYS A 89 6.21 9.33 18.61
C LYS A 89 6.12 7.97 17.89
N ALA A 90 5.38 7.91 16.78
CA ALA A 90 5.34 6.72 15.93
C ALA A 90 6.69 6.44 15.26
N THR A 91 7.07 5.17 15.25
CA THR A 91 8.29 4.65 14.61
C THR A 91 7.98 4.15 13.20
N ILE A 92 9.03 3.78 12.45
CA ILE A 92 8.90 3.10 11.16
C ILE A 92 8.08 1.81 11.32
N ASP A 93 8.34 1.03 12.36
CA ASP A 93 7.62 -0.23 12.60
C ASP A 93 6.13 0.01 12.81
N ASP A 94 5.76 1.06 13.56
CA ASP A 94 4.34 1.41 13.75
C ASP A 94 3.65 1.70 12.40
N TYR A 95 4.33 2.38 11.47
CA TYR A 95 3.81 2.64 10.12
C TYR A 95 3.75 1.36 9.26
N ILE A 96 4.79 0.52 9.29
CA ILE A 96 4.81 -0.77 8.57
C ILE A 96 3.68 -1.66 9.03
N PHE A 97 3.49 -1.81 10.35
CA PHE A 97 2.37 -2.58 10.90
C PHE A 97 1.03 -2.02 10.48
N SER A 98 0.96 -0.72 10.20
CA SER A 98 -0.25 -0.02 9.73
C SER A 98 -0.44 -0.06 8.21
N GLY A 99 0.37 -0.84 7.49
CA GLY A 99 0.27 -1.00 6.03
C GLY A 99 1.02 0.06 5.24
N PHE A 100 1.95 0.81 5.83
CA PHE A 100 2.74 1.83 5.13
C PHE A 100 4.21 1.45 5.07
N PHE A 101 4.71 1.24 3.86
CA PHE A 101 6.09 0.84 3.60
C PHE A 101 6.98 2.04 3.33
N PRO A 102 8.15 2.15 3.99
CA PRO A 102 9.05 3.27 3.80
C PRO A 102 9.85 3.14 2.50
N ALA A 103 10.16 4.29 1.93
CA ALA A 103 11.04 4.38 0.77
C ALA A 103 12.54 4.37 1.12
N SER A 104 12.85 4.51 2.40
CA SER A 104 14.20 4.59 2.95
C SER A 104 14.17 4.18 4.43
N LEU A 105 15.17 3.44 4.88
CA LEU A 105 15.35 3.06 6.29
C LEU A 105 16.06 4.14 7.12
N SER A 106 15.96 5.41 6.69
CA SER A 106 16.47 6.56 7.46
C SER A 106 15.73 6.70 8.79
N GLU A 107 16.42 7.16 9.85
CA GLU A 107 15.78 7.48 11.14
C GLU A 107 14.61 8.47 11.01
N LYS A 108 14.63 9.32 9.96
CA LYS A 108 13.55 10.25 9.65
C LYS A 108 12.66 9.71 8.53
N VAL A 109 11.42 9.40 8.88
CA VAL A 109 10.37 9.00 7.94
C VAL A 109 9.83 10.22 7.21
N THR A 110 10.05 10.29 5.90
CA THR A 110 9.59 11.41 5.07
C THR A 110 8.68 10.97 3.92
N TYR A 111 8.75 9.69 3.55
CA TYR A 111 8.04 9.15 2.39
C TYR A 111 7.61 7.72 2.64
N LEU A 112 6.32 7.46 2.49
CA LEU A 112 5.70 6.16 2.69
C LEU A 112 4.76 5.82 1.52
N PHE A 113 4.59 4.52 1.27
CA PHE A 113 3.67 3.98 0.28
C PHE A 113 2.72 3.00 0.96
N SER A 114 1.42 3.08 0.70
CA SER A 114 0.47 2.08 1.20
C SER A 114 0.73 0.72 0.56
N GLU A 115 0.57 -0.35 1.33
CA GLU A 115 0.63 -1.72 0.86
C GLU A 115 -0.34 -1.97 -0.31
N GLU A 116 -1.55 -1.40 -0.28
CA GLU A 116 -2.55 -1.54 -1.34
C GLU A 116 -2.05 -1.00 -2.69
N ALA A 117 -1.42 0.18 -2.69
CA ALA A 117 -0.79 0.75 -3.88
C ALA A 117 0.35 -0.12 -4.40
N LEU A 118 1.22 -0.63 -3.52
CA LEU A 118 2.32 -1.51 -3.91
C LEU A 118 1.79 -2.83 -4.50
N LEU A 119 0.77 -3.42 -3.87
CA LEU A 119 0.10 -4.63 -4.34
C LEU A 119 -0.57 -4.43 -5.70
N LEU A 120 -1.22 -3.29 -5.93
CA LEU A 120 -1.82 -2.97 -7.21
C LEU A 120 -0.76 -2.80 -8.30
N GLY A 121 0.32 -2.07 -8.01
CA GLY A 121 1.47 -1.92 -8.90
C GLY A 121 2.09 -3.27 -9.28
N TYR A 122 2.30 -4.14 -8.30
CA TYR A 122 2.74 -5.53 -8.49
C TYR A 122 1.83 -6.30 -9.44
N HIS A 123 0.51 -6.24 -9.23
CA HIS A 123 -0.41 -6.97 -10.10
C HIS A 123 -0.45 -6.43 -11.52
N ILE A 124 -0.35 -5.11 -11.70
CA ILE A 124 -0.30 -4.48 -13.03
C ILE A 124 0.98 -4.91 -13.77
N SER A 125 2.14 -4.86 -13.11
CA SER A 125 3.42 -5.24 -13.73
C SER A 125 3.44 -6.71 -14.17
N HIS A 126 2.75 -7.60 -13.46
CA HIS A 126 2.70 -9.03 -13.76
C HIS A 126 1.60 -9.43 -14.75
N LYS A 127 0.46 -8.74 -14.75
CA LYS A 127 -0.69 -9.06 -15.65
C LYS A 127 -0.62 -8.34 -16.99
N CYS A 128 0.05 -7.18 -17.05
CA CYS A 128 0.14 -6.34 -18.24
C CYS A 128 1.61 -6.25 -18.70
N PRO A 129 2.12 -7.26 -19.45
CA PRO A 129 3.48 -7.26 -19.95
C PRO A 129 3.70 -6.08 -20.89
N GLY A 130 4.45 -5.06 -20.43
CA GLY A 130 4.65 -3.78 -21.11
C GLY A 130 4.40 -2.57 -20.20
N SER A 131 3.64 -2.75 -19.12
CA SER A 131 3.51 -1.75 -18.05
C SER A 131 4.78 -1.72 -17.20
N SER A 132 5.30 -0.51 -16.96
CA SER A 132 6.44 -0.30 -16.06
C SER A 132 5.97 0.25 -14.72
N ASN A 133 6.73 0.00 -13.66
CA ASN A 133 6.48 0.58 -12.34
C ASN A 133 6.56 2.12 -12.39
N ASN A 134 7.40 2.65 -13.29
CA ASN A 134 7.45 4.07 -13.59
C ASN A 134 6.09 4.56 -14.12
N MET A 135 5.48 3.86 -15.07
CA MET A 135 4.17 4.23 -15.60
C MET A 135 3.11 4.20 -14.50
N TYR A 136 3.11 3.17 -13.65
CA TYR A 136 2.18 3.08 -12.54
C TYR A 136 2.33 4.25 -11.55
N ALA A 137 3.57 4.57 -11.14
CA ALA A 137 3.83 5.72 -10.26
C ALA A 137 3.41 7.06 -10.89
N ARG A 138 3.56 7.21 -12.21
CA ARG A 138 3.03 8.38 -12.95
C ARG A 138 1.51 8.41 -13.00
N THR A 139 0.86 7.26 -13.15
CA THR A 139 -0.60 7.17 -13.06
C THR A 139 -1.11 7.61 -11.68
N LEU A 140 -0.43 7.24 -10.59
CA LEU A 140 -0.77 7.74 -9.25
C LEU A 140 -0.57 9.26 -9.12
N GLU A 141 0.41 9.82 -9.81
CA GLU A 141 0.64 11.27 -9.88
C GLU A 141 -0.51 11.96 -10.63
N ASP A 142 -0.97 11.39 -11.74
CA ASP A 142 -2.10 11.93 -12.51
C ASP A 142 -3.42 11.84 -11.73
N VAL A 143 -3.66 10.74 -11.02
CA VAL A 143 -4.76 10.63 -10.04
C VAL A 143 -4.67 11.73 -8.98
N SER A 144 -3.46 12.05 -8.51
CA SER A 144 -3.27 13.15 -7.54
C SER A 144 -3.68 14.50 -8.12
N LYS A 145 -3.28 14.79 -9.37
CA LYS A 145 -3.60 16.03 -10.08
C LYS A 145 -5.10 16.19 -10.30
N GLU A 146 -5.81 15.11 -10.63
CA GLU A 146 -7.29 15.13 -10.74
C GLU A 146 -7.97 15.57 -9.44
N TYR A 147 -7.31 15.36 -8.30
CA TYR A 147 -7.76 15.79 -6.97
C TYR A 147 -7.10 17.09 -6.48
N GLY A 148 -6.46 17.84 -7.37
CA GLY A 148 -5.82 19.13 -7.06
C GLY A 148 -4.49 19.03 -6.30
N ARG A 149 -3.90 17.83 -6.22
CA ARG A 149 -2.62 17.58 -5.54
C ARG A 149 -1.52 17.43 -6.58
N ASN A 150 -0.82 18.54 -6.84
CA ASN A 150 0.00 18.72 -8.04
C ASN A 150 1.48 18.34 -7.88
N GLU A 151 1.93 18.02 -6.66
CA GLU A 151 3.33 17.69 -6.44
C GLU A 151 3.68 16.28 -6.97
N PRO A 152 4.89 16.10 -7.53
CA PRO A 152 5.28 14.85 -8.17
C PRO A 152 5.47 13.71 -7.16
N ILE A 153 5.27 12.49 -7.65
CA ILE A 153 5.64 11.26 -6.93
C ILE A 153 7.10 10.92 -7.28
N ASN A 154 7.88 10.59 -6.25
CA ASN A 154 9.28 10.23 -6.43
C ASN A 154 9.38 8.75 -6.86
N VAL A 155 9.55 8.53 -8.16
CA VAL A 155 9.58 7.19 -8.77
C VAL A 155 10.72 6.29 -8.25
N PRO A 156 11.97 6.78 -8.07
CA PRO A 156 13.01 6.01 -7.39
C PRO A 156 12.59 5.50 -6.01
N LEU A 157 11.99 6.37 -5.20
CA LEU A 157 11.49 6.00 -3.86
C LEU A 157 10.38 4.95 -3.91
N PHE A 158 9.47 5.05 -4.89
CA PHE A 158 8.45 4.02 -5.13
C PHE A 158 9.10 2.66 -5.43
N THR A 159 10.09 2.64 -6.33
CA THR A 159 10.78 1.40 -6.73
C THR A 159 11.52 0.76 -5.55
N THR A 160 12.10 1.56 -4.66
CA THR A 160 12.73 1.05 -3.43
C THR A 160 11.68 0.46 -2.49
N ALA A 161 10.60 1.19 -2.19
CA ALA A 161 9.54 0.70 -1.31
C ALA A 161 8.89 -0.59 -1.82
N GLU A 162 8.67 -0.68 -3.13
CA GLU A 162 8.15 -1.88 -3.78
C GLU A 162 9.05 -3.10 -3.56
N ARG A 163 10.38 -2.94 -3.72
CA ARG A 163 11.34 -4.03 -3.48
C ARG A 163 11.37 -4.48 -2.03
N GLU A 164 11.33 -3.55 -1.09
CA GLU A 164 11.27 -3.86 0.34
C GLU A 164 9.98 -4.63 0.67
N TRP A 165 8.84 -4.15 0.17
CA TRP A 165 7.55 -4.83 0.33
C TRP A 165 7.53 -6.23 -0.30
N GLU A 166 8.03 -6.38 -1.53
CA GLU A 166 8.15 -7.69 -2.19
C GLU A 166 9.04 -8.66 -1.41
N THR A 167 10.13 -8.15 -0.82
CA THR A 167 11.05 -8.92 0.02
C THR A 167 10.35 -9.39 1.29
N CYS A 168 9.67 -8.50 2.00
CA CYS A 168 8.85 -8.85 3.17
C CYS A 168 7.81 -9.92 2.81
N ARG A 169 7.09 -9.73 1.70
CA ARG A 169 6.09 -10.70 1.22
C ARG A 169 6.71 -12.04 0.85
N HIS A 170 7.90 -12.06 0.26
CA HIS A 170 8.64 -13.29 -0.02
C HIS A 170 8.96 -14.06 1.27
N TYR A 171 9.48 -13.38 2.30
CA TYR A 171 9.76 -14.00 3.59
C TYR A 171 8.49 -14.51 4.27
N ILE A 172 7.38 -13.77 4.22
CA ILE A 172 6.10 -14.26 4.76
C ILE A 172 5.66 -15.54 4.03
N ASP A 173 5.73 -15.56 2.70
CA ASP A 173 5.35 -16.74 1.92
C ASP A 173 6.23 -17.97 2.25
N GLN A 174 7.55 -17.79 2.38
CA GLN A 174 8.49 -18.88 2.69
C GLN A 174 8.43 -19.32 4.16
N GLU A 175 8.53 -18.38 5.09
CA GLU A 175 8.77 -18.67 6.50
C GLU A 175 7.48 -18.85 7.29
N VAL A 176 6.43 -18.10 6.98
CA VAL A 176 5.16 -18.15 7.71
C VAL A 176 4.18 -19.10 7.03
N LEU A 177 3.96 -18.92 5.74
CA LEU A 177 2.96 -19.69 4.99
C LEU A 177 3.51 -21.01 4.43
N LYS A 178 4.82 -21.25 4.53
CA LYS A 178 5.51 -22.44 4.04
C LYS A 178 5.16 -22.77 2.57
N ARG A 179 4.98 -21.74 1.74
CA ARG A 179 4.65 -21.87 0.33
C ARG A 179 5.92 -22.11 -0.48
N ASP A 180 6.04 -23.28 -1.10
CA ASP A 180 7.13 -23.54 -2.04
C ASP A 180 6.85 -22.87 -3.40
N LYS A 181 7.50 -21.72 -3.64
CA LYS A 181 7.42 -21.00 -4.94
C LYS A 181 8.23 -21.68 -6.04
N THR A 182 9.03 -22.69 -5.72
CA THR A 182 9.84 -23.44 -6.70
C THR A 182 9.10 -24.63 -7.30
N HIS A 183 7.96 -25.01 -6.71
CA HIS A 183 7.09 -26.06 -7.19
C HIS A 183 5.95 -25.50 -8.06
N CYS A 184 5.85 -25.97 -9.31
CA CYS A 184 4.70 -25.68 -10.17
C CYS A 184 3.85 -26.95 -10.33
N PRO A 185 2.55 -26.94 -9.98
CA PRO A 185 1.68 -28.12 -10.10
C PRO A 185 1.67 -28.72 -11.52
N SER A 186 1.75 -27.85 -12.54
CA SER A 186 1.78 -28.27 -13.94
C SER A 186 3.14 -28.83 -14.37
N CYS A 187 4.25 -28.26 -13.90
CA CYS A 187 5.60 -28.60 -14.33
C CYS A 187 6.32 -29.60 -13.42
N GLY A 188 5.77 -29.90 -12.23
CA GLY A 188 6.41 -30.73 -11.21
C GLY A 188 7.63 -30.05 -10.57
N THR A 189 8.57 -30.86 -10.06
CA THR A 189 9.76 -30.42 -9.32
C THR A 189 10.89 -29.87 -10.20
N LYS A 190 10.81 -30.04 -11.53
CA LYS A 190 11.82 -29.60 -12.50
C LYS A 190 11.22 -28.74 -13.61
N PRO A 191 10.77 -27.51 -13.30
CA PRO A 191 10.32 -26.59 -14.34
C PRO A 191 11.48 -26.26 -15.29
N LEU A 192 11.20 -26.29 -16.60
CA LEU A 192 12.19 -26.03 -17.67
C LEU A 192 12.72 -24.59 -17.66
N ILE A 193 11.95 -23.65 -17.11
CA ILE A 193 12.32 -22.25 -16.95
C ILE A 193 11.92 -21.85 -15.53
N ARG A 194 12.91 -21.35 -14.78
CA ARG A 194 12.72 -20.70 -13.47
C ARG A 194 13.08 -19.24 -13.65
N SER A 195 12.13 -18.35 -13.39
CA SER A 195 12.38 -16.92 -13.32
C SER A 195 12.50 -16.57 -11.84
N SER A 196 13.65 -16.03 -11.43
CA SER A 196 13.91 -15.57 -10.05
C SER A 196 13.12 -14.32 -9.71
N ASP A 197 12.68 -13.60 -10.73
CA ASP A 197 11.92 -12.36 -10.68
C ASP A 197 10.42 -12.54 -10.40
N ALA A 198 9.93 -13.78 -10.15
CA ALA A 198 8.51 -14.10 -9.95
C ALA A 198 7.55 -13.67 -11.08
N ILE A 199 8.06 -12.99 -12.11
CA ILE A 199 7.37 -12.76 -13.37
C ILE A 199 7.30 -14.09 -14.09
N ILE A 200 6.20 -14.81 -13.89
CA ILE A 200 5.86 -15.98 -14.69
C ILE A 200 5.55 -15.49 -16.11
N LYS A 201 6.60 -15.26 -16.90
CA LYS A 201 6.46 -15.09 -18.35
C LYS A 201 6.05 -16.46 -18.89
N LEU A 202 4.76 -16.70 -18.99
CA LEU A 202 4.16 -17.81 -19.72
C LEU A 202 4.50 -17.67 -21.20
N ARG A 203 5.74 -17.99 -21.58
CA ARG A 203 6.05 -18.29 -22.97
C ARG A 203 5.35 -19.61 -23.27
N ARG A 204 4.17 -19.54 -23.90
CA ARG A 204 3.55 -20.73 -24.51
C ARG A 204 4.50 -21.23 -25.60
N LEU A 205 5.40 -22.13 -25.25
CA LEU A 205 6.09 -22.95 -26.22
C LEU A 205 5.05 -23.81 -26.93
N ALA A 206 5.15 -23.97 -28.25
CA ALA A 206 4.29 -24.88 -29.03
C ALA A 206 4.31 -26.33 -28.50
N SER A 207 5.34 -26.70 -27.73
CA SER A 207 5.45 -27.99 -27.04
C SER A 207 4.62 -28.11 -25.75
N ALA A 208 4.15 -27.01 -25.16
CA ALA A 208 3.32 -27.03 -23.94
C ALA A 208 1.93 -27.67 -24.16
N GLY A 209 1.48 -27.79 -25.41
CA GLY A 209 0.29 -28.57 -25.77
C GLY A 209 0.52 -30.08 -25.87
N ARG A 210 1.76 -30.56 -25.75
CA ARG A 210 2.11 -32.00 -25.94
C ARG A 210 2.17 -32.80 -24.65
N VAL A 211 2.24 -32.15 -23.48
CA VAL A 211 2.23 -32.86 -22.19
C VAL A 211 0.78 -33.08 -21.77
N ARG A 212 0.09 -33.96 -22.49
CA ARG A 212 -1.18 -34.53 -22.02
C ARG A 212 -0.86 -35.54 -20.93
N LYS A 213 -0.88 -35.12 -19.67
CA LYS A 213 -1.02 -36.07 -18.56
C LYS A 213 -2.50 -36.48 -18.49
N PRO A 214 -2.85 -37.78 -18.44
CA PRO A 214 -4.23 -38.24 -18.41
C PRO A 214 -5.02 -37.71 -17.19
N GLN A 215 -4.34 -37.28 -16.13
CA GLN A 215 -4.94 -36.66 -14.95
C GLN A 215 -5.52 -35.25 -15.20
N ASN A 216 -5.21 -34.63 -16.36
CA ASN A 216 -5.67 -33.29 -16.73
C ASN A 216 -6.79 -33.32 -17.79
N GLU A 217 -7.37 -34.49 -18.09
CA GLU A 217 -8.60 -34.57 -18.87
C GLU A 217 -9.72 -33.93 -18.07
N ARG A 218 -10.12 -32.72 -18.46
CA ARG A 218 -11.43 -32.18 -18.08
C ARG A 218 -12.47 -33.10 -18.69
N VAL A 219 -13.16 -33.87 -17.86
CA VAL A 219 -14.39 -34.55 -18.25
C VAL A 219 -15.39 -33.46 -18.61
N TYR A 220 -15.53 -33.19 -19.91
CA TYR A 220 -16.66 -32.41 -20.40
C TYR A 220 -17.88 -33.31 -20.32
N ALA A 221 -18.67 -33.16 -19.26
CA ALA A 221 -20.04 -33.65 -19.27
C ALA A 221 -20.78 -32.87 -20.37
N LEU A 222 -21.06 -33.55 -21.48
CA LEU A 222 -22.00 -33.07 -22.49
C LEU A 222 -23.37 -32.97 -21.81
N VAL A 223 -23.79 -31.76 -21.48
CA VAL A 223 -25.20 -31.45 -21.24
C VAL A 223 -25.83 -31.35 -22.63
N THR A 224 -26.51 -32.41 -23.05
CA THR A 224 -27.38 -32.41 -24.23
C THR A 224 -28.66 -31.63 -23.91
N CYS A 225 -28.98 -30.64 -24.74
CA CYS A 225 -30.36 -30.21 -24.94
C CYS A 225 -31.12 -31.26 -25.75
#